data_AF-A0A522E1B5-F1
#
_entry.id   AF-A0A522E1B5-F1
#
_cell.length_a   1.000
_cell.length_b   1.000
_cell.length_c   1.000
_cell.angle_alpha   90.00
_cell.angle_beta   90.00
_cell.angle_gamma   90.00
#
_symmetry.space_group_name_H-M   'P 1'
#
loop_
_entity.id
_entity.type
_entity.pdbx_description
1 polymer ?
#
loop_
_entity_poly.entity_id
_entity_poly.type
_entity_poly.pdbx_seq_one_letter_code
_entity_poly.pdbx_strand_id
1 'polypeptide(L)'
;MQQQYSGQWEKRWHPLRREWVVYAAHRNYRPWNFDIKEAKSESPAYDPDCYLCPGNARVSGLKNPGYKDVFIFDNDHPVVGLNSPLIDEARASMYNGLYKRGKAEGIARVVCYDPRHNVTLSDVSVEQVAKVFLALRSEMIFFLKHDKIKSVLIFENKGEIVGVSNPHPHCQIYSTDFVFNVVQKELTAAAEYKKEKKENVFSDIIEAEQKDEIRIIAENENAIAFIPFFARFAYETYIF
;
A
#
# COMPACT_ATOMS: atom_id res chain seq x y z
N MET A 1 36.68 20.72 -5.07
CA MET A 1 35.54 20.02 -4.43
C MET A 1 34.19 20.28 -5.12
N GLN A 2 33.85 21.50 -5.56
CA GLN A 2 32.54 21.79 -6.18
C GLN A 2 32.31 21.22 -7.60
N GLN A 3 33.36 21.00 -8.40
CA GLN A 3 33.21 20.45 -9.76
C GLN A 3 32.87 18.96 -9.83
N GLN A 4 33.14 18.18 -8.77
CA GLN A 4 33.01 16.72 -8.79
C GLN A 4 31.55 16.24 -8.85
N TYR A 5 30.59 17.10 -8.51
CA TYR A 5 29.17 16.76 -8.38
C TYR A 5 28.26 17.59 -9.29
N SER A 6 28.81 18.33 -10.26
CA SER A 6 28.01 19.09 -11.23
C SER A 6 27.07 18.16 -11.99
N GLY A 7 25.77 18.42 -11.97
CA GLY A 7 24.74 17.56 -12.56
C GLY A 7 24.44 16.27 -11.80
N GLN A 8 24.99 16.08 -10.59
CA GLN A 8 24.83 14.84 -9.81
C GLN A 8 23.84 14.95 -8.64
N TRP A 9 23.24 16.12 -8.45
CA TRP A 9 22.13 16.34 -7.54
C TRP A 9 21.08 17.23 -8.17
N GLU A 10 19.83 16.99 -7.79
CA GLU A 10 18.71 17.86 -8.13
C GLU A 10 17.61 17.69 -7.08
N LYS A 11 16.64 18.61 -7.10
CA LYS A 11 15.37 18.43 -6.41
C LYS A 11 14.25 18.38 -7.45
N ARG A 12 13.36 17.40 -7.34
CA ARG A 12 12.19 17.29 -8.19
C ARG A 12 10.94 17.53 -7.35
N TRP A 13 9.98 18.26 -7.91
CA TRP A 13 8.75 18.60 -7.21
C TRP A 13 7.76 17.45 -7.31
N HIS A 14 7.20 17.03 -6.18
CA HIS A 14 6.14 16.02 -6.13
C HIS A 14 4.78 16.73 -6.14
N PRO A 15 4.02 16.71 -7.24
CA PRO A 15 2.79 17.51 -7.37
C PRO A 15 1.68 17.05 -6.44
N LEU A 16 1.52 15.74 -6.23
CA LEU A 16 0.46 15.17 -5.39
C LEU A 16 0.71 15.39 -3.88
N ARG A 17 1.98 15.41 -3.45
CA ARG A 17 2.35 15.58 -2.03
C ARG A 17 2.76 17.01 -1.67
N ARG A 18 3.05 17.84 -2.69
CA ARG A 18 3.53 19.21 -2.60
C ARG A 18 4.80 19.34 -1.77
N GLU A 19 5.77 18.49 -2.08
CA GLU A 19 7.07 18.44 -1.43
C GLU A 19 8.20 18.29 -2.46
N TRP A 20 9.42 18.68 -2.07
CA TRP A 20 10.62 18.48 -2.88
C TRP A 20 11.26 17.14 -2.53
N VAL A 21 11.61 16.36 -3.56
CA VAL A 21 12.36 15.11 -3.43
C VAL A 21 13.79 15.35 -3.90
N VAL A 22 14.78 14.96 -3.10
CA VAL A 22 16.20 15.14 -3.42
C VAL A 22 16.75 13.90 -4.11
N TYR A 23 17.37 14.11 -5.28
CA TYR A 23 18.07 13.09 -6.03
C TYR A 23 19.56 13.35 -5.94
N ALA A 24 20.32 12.32 -5.60
CA ALA A 24 21.76 12.39 -5.45
C ALA A 24 22.39 11.11 -6.00
N ALA A 25 22.39 10.96 -7.33
CA ALA A 25 22.75 9.71 -8.03
C ALA A 25 24.12 9.15 -7.64
N HIS A 26 25.08 10.02 -7.30
CA HIS A 26 26.42 9.66 -6.87
C HIS A 26 26.50 8.91 -5.52
N ARG A 27 25.43 8.92 -4.71
CA ARG A 27 25.42 8.24 -3.40
C ARG A 27 25.47 6.72 -3.49
N ASN A 28 25.13 6.13 -4.63
CA ASN A 28 25.23 4.67 -4.84
C ASN A 28 26.68 4.16 -4.76
N TYR A 29 27.68 5.03 -4.97
CA TYR A 29 29.10 4.67 -4.86
C TYR A 29 29.64 4.72 -3.42
N ARG A 30 28.81 5.10 -2.44
CA ARG A 30 29.23 5.09 -1.04
C ARG A 30 29.44 3.63 -0.61
N PRO A 31 30.61 3.28 -0.02
CA PRO A 31 30.85 1.94 0.49
C PRO A 31 29.71 1.50 1.42
N TRP A 32 29.12 0.36 1.13
CA TRP A 32 28.04 -0.26 1.88
C TRP A 32 28.54 -1.58 2.45
N ASN A 33 28.71 -1.65 3.77
CA ASN A 33 29.06 -2.86 4.50
C ASN A 33 27.80 -3.39 5.19
N PHE A 34 27.07 -4.28 4.54
CA PHE A 34 25.99 -5.05 5.14
C PHE A 34 26.14 -6.52 4.77
N ASP A 35 25.80 -7.41 5.71
CA ASP A 35 25.68 -8.83 5.43
C ASP A 35 24.51 -9.06 4.49
N ILE A 36 24.82 -9.43 3.24
CA ILE A 36 23.83 -9.93 2.30
C ILE A 36 23.38 -11.28 2.84
N LYS A 37 22.18 -11.35 3.43
CA LYS A 37 21.57 -12.63 3.78
C LYS A 37 21.29 -13.40 2.50
N GLU A 38 21.76 -14.64 2.45
CA GLU A 38 21.46 -15.55 1.35
C GLU A 38 19.94 -15.71 1.19
N ALA A 39 19.49 -15.85 -0.05
CA ALA A 39 18.11 -16.18 -0.33
C ALA A 39 17.75 -17.49 0.38
N LYS A 40 16.64 -17.51 1.13
CA LYS A 40 16.17 -18.72 1.80
C LYS A 40 15.86 -19.81 0.78
N SER A 41 16.02 -21.06 1.21
CA SER A 41 15.56 -22.26 0.49
C SER A 41 14.09 -22.15 0.09
N GLU A 42 13.70 -22.76 -1.03
CA GLU A 42 12.32 -22.78 -1.50
C GLU A 42 11.34 -23.22 -0.40
N SER A 43 10.35 -22.36 -0.10
CA SER A 43 9.28 -22.68 0.84
C SER A 43 8.35 -23.76 0.26
N PRO A 44 7.72 -24.61 1.11
CA PRO A 44 6.76 -25.60 0.63
C PRO A 44 5.47 -24.93 0.15
N ALA A 45 4.76 -25.57 -0.78
CA ALA A 45 3.45 -25.08 -1.25
C ALA A 45 2.37 -25.09 -0.16
N TYR A 46 2.55 -25.88 0.89
CA TYR A 46 1.73 -25.87 2.08
C TYR A 46 2.63 -25.95 3.30
N ASP A 47 2.41 -25.04 4.25
CA ASP A 47 3.09 -25.00 5.54
C ASP A 47 2.06 -25.28 6.65
N PRO A 48 2.20 -26.39 7.42
CA PRO A 48 1.29 -26.73 8.51
C PRO A 48 1.32 -25.74 9.68
N ASP A 49 2.38 -24.94 9.81
CA ASP A 49 2.55 -23.96 10.89
C ASP A 49 2.12 -22.54 10.46
N CYS A 50 1.78 -22.35 9.19
CA CYS A 50 1.34 -21.05 8.68
C CYS A 50 -0.11 -20.74 9.06
N TYR A 51 -0.33 -19.62 9.75
CA TYR A 51 -1.67 -19.14 10.15
C TYR A 51 -2.62 -18.77 9.01
N LEU A 52 -2.12 -18.68 7.77
CA LEU A 52 -2.89 -18.28 6.60
C LEU A 52 -3.19 -19.45 5.65
N CYS A 53 -2.48 -20.58 5.77
CA CYS A 53 -2.70 -21.74 4.92
C CYS A 53 -4.14 -22.32 5.10
N PRO A 54 -4.73 -22.89 4.03
CA PRO A 54 -6.05 -23.51 4.10
C PRO A 54 -6.13 -24.62 5.15
N GLY A 55 -7.20 -24.63 5.95
CA GLY A 55 -7.40 -25.65 6.98
C GLY A 55 -6.56 -25.48 8.25
N ASN A 56 -5.60 -24.56 8.29
CA ASN A 56 -4.80 -24.30 9.50
C ASN A 56 -5.57 -23.48 10.53
N ALA A 57 -5.14 -23.58 11.79
CA ALA A 57 -5.58 -22.64 12.81
C ALA A 57 -4.93 -21.27 12.56
N ARG A 58 -5.69 -20.20 12.76
CA ARG A 58 -5.20 -18.82 12.81
C ARG A 58 -4.62 -18.52 14.19
N VAL A 59 -4.00 -17.35 14.32
CA VAL A 59 -3.46 -16.87 15.60
C VAL A 59 -4.54 -16.75 16.69
N SER A 60 -5.80 -16.46 16.31
CA SER A 60 -6.94 -16.46 17.24
C SER A 60 -7.42 -17.86 17.66
N GLY A 61 -6.90 -18.93 17.06
CA GLY A 61 -7.39 -20.30 17.22
C GLY A 61 -8.58 -20.66 16.30
N LEU A 62 -9.14 -19.70 15.57
CA LEU A 62 -10.15 -19.98 14.53
C LEU A 62 -9.53 -20.80 13.40
N LYS A 63 -10.30 -21.66 12.75
CA LYS A 63 -9.80 -22.50 11.67
C LYS A 63 -10.08 -21.86 10.31
N ASN A 64 -9.05 -21.75 9.47
CA ASN A 64 -9.24 -21.37 8.07
C ASN A 64 -10.08 -22.43 7.36
N PRO A 65 -11.01 -22.04 6.46
CA PRO A 65 -11.65 -23.01 5.58
C PRO A 65 -10.58 -23.68 4.70
N GLY A 66 -10.91 -24.84 4.14
CA GLY A 66 -10.10 -25.48 3.09
C GLY A 66 -10.21 -24.75 1.75
N TYR A 67 -10.00 -23.43 1.75
CA TYR A 67 -10.18 -22.56 0.60
C TYR A 67 -9.27 -22.98 -0.56
N LYS A 68 -9.75 -22.75 -1.78
CA LYS A 68 -9.07 -23.11 -3.05
C LYS A 68 -8.77 -21.90 -3.92
N ASP A 69 -9.15 -20.73 -3.44
CA ASP A 69 -9.08 -19.45 -4.14
C ASP A 69 -8.96 -18.32 -3.09
N VAL A 70 -9.04 -17.06 -3.51
CA VAL A 70 -8.94 -15.89 -2.63
C VAL A 70 -9.77 -16.05 -1.35
N PHE A 71 -9.11 -15.87 -0.20
CA PHE A 71 -9.74 -15.99 1.10
C PHE A 71 -9.59 -14.70 1.90
N ILE A 72 -10.73 -14.14 2.33
CA ILE A 72 -10.80 -12.88 3.06
C ILE A 72 -11.39 -13.14 4.45
N PHE A 73 -10.78 -12.56 5.47
CA PHE A 73 -11.28 -12.60 6.83
C PHE A 73 -10.92 -11.34 7.62
N ASP A 74 -11.71 -11.04 8.65
CA ASP A 74 -11.41 -9.97 9.60
C ASP A 74 -10.15 -10.33 10.40
N ASN A 75 -9.20 -9.38 10.46
CA ASN A 75 -7.91 -9.58 11.08
C ASN A 75 -8.06 -9.93 12.57
N ASP A 76 -7.35 -10.96 13.03
CA ASP A 76 -7.39 -11.42 14.43
C ASP A 76 -6.80 -10.39 15.43
N HIS A 77 -5.95 -9.48 14.95
CA HIS A 77 -5.38 -8.36 15.70
C HIS A 77 -5.65 -7.03 14.98
N PRO A 78 -6.91 -6.57 14.96
CA PRO A 78 -7.28 -5.42 14.15
C PRO A 78 -6.79 -4.11 14.80
N VAL A 79 -6.31 -3.18 13.97
CA VAL A 79 -5.85 -1.84 14.42
C VAL A 79 -7.01 -0.87 14.70
N VAL A 80 -8.23 -1.23 14.29
CA VAL A 80 -9.47 -0.46 14.38
C VAL A 80 -10.65 -1.42 14.60
N GLY A 81 -11.76 -0.95 15.16
CA GLY A 81 -12.93 -1.79 15.37
C GLY A 81 -14.23 -1.01 15.51
N LEU A 82 -15.32 -1.53 14.91
CA LEU A 82 -16.66 -0.91 15.02
C LEU A 82 -17.15 -0.78 16.46
N ASN A 83 -16.65 -1.62 17.36
CA ASN A 83 -16.93 -1.61 18.80
C ASN A 83 -15.82 -0.92 19.62
N SER A 84 -14.96 -0.08 19.01
CA SER A 84 -13.91 0.63 19.75
C SER A 84 -14.52 1.36 20.97
N PRO A 85 -13.84 1.37 22.14
CA PRO A 85 -14.41 1.84 23.38
C PRO A 85 -14.84 3.30 23.31
N LEU A 86 -15.83 3.67 24.12
CA LEU A 86 -16.20 5.07 24.32
C LEU A 86 -15.04 5.82 24.99
N ILE A 87 -14.87 7.08 24.60
CA ILE A 87 -13.90 7.98 25.21
C ILE A 87 -14.62 8.77 26.29
N ASP A 88 -14.04 8.79 27.49
CA ASP A 88 -14.47 9.66 28.59
C ASP A 88 -14.46 11.13 28.12
N GLU A 89 -15.61 11.81 28.21
CA GLU A 89 -15.80 13.19 27.75
C GLU A 89 -14.78 14.14 28.37
N ALA A 90 -14.42 13.95 29.64
CA ALA A 90 -13.42 14.77 30.32
C ALA A 90 -12.01 14.62 29.70
N ARG A 91 -11.77 13.54 28.95
CA ARG A 91 -10.51 13.22 28.27
C ARG A 91 -10.61 13.34 26.75
N ALA A 92 -11.79 13.60 26.21
CA ALA A 92 -12.02 13.72 24.78
C ALA A 92 -11.31 14.95 24.19
N SER A 93 -11.28 16.05 24.96
CA SER A 93 -10.61 17.30 24.57
C SER A 93 -9.94 17.94 25.79
N MET A 94 -8.62 18.03 25.75
CA MET A 94 -7.80 18.59 26.84
C MET A 94 -7.01 19.81 26.35
N TYR A 95 -6.60 20.67 27.28
CA TYR A 95 -5.79 21.87 27.03
C TYR A 95 -6.37 22.74 25.91
N ASN A 96 -7.63 23.18 26.07
CA ASN A 96 -8.36 23.99 25.09
C ASN A 96 -8.41 23.37 23.68
N GLY A 97 -8.42 22.03 23.60
CA GLY A 97 -8.55 21.30 22.34
C GLY A 97 -7.23 21.04 21.61
N LEU A 98 -6.08 21.33 22.22
CA LEU A 98 -4.77 20.95 21.66
C LEU A 98 -4.62 19.42 21.60
N TYR A 99 -5.06 18.71 22.65
CA TYR A 99 -5.03 17.25 22.68
C TYR A 99 -6.45 16.70 22.60
N LYS A 100 -6.70 15.89 21.57
CA LYS A 100 -7.99 15.25 21.33
C LYS A 100 -7.85 13.74 21.30
N ARG A 101 -8.86 13.05 21.83
CA ARG A 101 -9.00 11.60 21.73
C ARG A 101 -10.29 11.30 20.97
N GLY A 102 -10.22 10.35 20.06
CA GLY A 102 -11.36 9.88 19.29
C GLY A 102 -11.50 8.37 19.40
N LYS A 103 -12.66 7.87 18.98
CA LYS A 103 -12.84 6.45 18.70
C LYS A 103 -11.92 6.05 17.52
N ALA A 104 -11.63 4.76 17.42
CA ALA A 104 -10.86 4.18 16.31
C ALA A 104 -11.79 3.22 15.55
N GLU A 105 -12.84 3.76 14.94
CA GLU A 105 -13.86 2.95 14.28
C GLU A 105 -13.38 2.54 12.87
N GLY A 106 -13.61 1.27 12.54
CA GLY A 106 -13.15 0.71 11.29
C GLY A 106 -13.20 -0.81 11.26
N ILE A 107 -12.72 -1.37 10.15
CA ILE A 107 -12.61 -2.81 9.92
C ILE A 107 -11.25 -3.08 9.29
N ALA A 108 -10.49 -4.01 9.87
CA ALA A 108 -9.23 -4.50 9.33
C ALA A 108 -9.40 -5.94 8.81
N ARG A 109 -8.97 -6.19 7.58
CA ARG A 109 -9.06 -7.52 6.93
C ARG A 109 -7.71 -7.98 6.39
N VAL A 110 -7.58 -9.29 6.28
CA VAL A 110 -6.50 -9.99 5.58
C VAL A 110 -7.09 -10.67 4.35
N VAL A 111 -6.38 -10.59 3.23
CA VAL A 111 -6.78 -11.16 1.93
C VAL A 111 -5.67 -12.07 1.44
N CYS A 112 -5.86 -13.39 1.53
CA CYS A 112 -4.92 -14.38 0.99
C CYS A 112 -5.17 -14.52 -0.52
N TYR A 113 -4.12 -14.46 -1.34
CA TYR A 113 -4.25 -14.45 -2.80
C TYR A 113 -4.48 -15.84 -3.41
N ASP A 114 -3.84 -16.86 -2.85
CA ASP A 114 -3.77 -18.22 -3.39
C ASP A 114 -3.59 -19.21 -2.23
N PRO A 115 -4.14 -20.43 -2.28
CA PRO A 115 -3.92 -21.44 -1.24
C PRO A 115 -2.47 -21.89 -1.08
N ARG A 116 -1.63 -21.70 -2.11
CA ARG A 116 -0.21 -22.07 -2.07
C ARG A 116 0.60 -21.05 -1.29
N HIS A 117 1.37 -21.53 -0.33
CA HIS A 117 2.20 -20.71 0.55
C HIS A 117 3.46 -20.15 -0.16
N ASN A 118 3.96 -20.85 -1.17
CA ASN A 118 5.25 -20.56 -1.80
C ASN A 118 5.17 -19.78 -3.11
N VAL A 119 4.05 -19.10 -3.35
CA VAL A 119 3.87 -18.23 -4.52
C VAL A 119 3.70 -16.80 -4.05
N THR A 120 3.99 -15.85 -4.94
CA THR A 120 3.71 -14.44 -4.74
C THR A 120 2.73 -13.96 -5.80
N LEU A 121 2.22 -12.72 -5.69
CA LEU A 121 1.30 -12.16 -6.67
C LEU A 121 1.85 -12.17 -8.12
N SER A 122 3.18 -12.11 -8.28
CA SER A 122 3.84 -12.18 -9.59
C SER A 122 4.01 -13.60 -10.14
N ASP A 123 3.85 -14.63 -9.31
CA ASP A 123 4.04 -16.04 -9.70
C ASP A 123 2.73 -16.75 -10.07
N VAL A 124 1.58 -16.16 -9.70
CA VAL A 124 0.25 -16.71 -10.02
C VAL A 124 -0.19 -16.28 -11.42
N SER A 125 -1.18 -16.99 -11.99
CA SER A 125 -1.68 -16.67 -13.32
C SER A 125 -2.41 -15.33 -13.36
N VAL A 126 -2.51 -14.72 -14.54
CA VAL A 126 -3.26 -13.47 -14.74
C VAL A 126 -4.72 -13.60 -14.32
N GLU A 127 -5.34 -14.77 -14.52
CA GLU A 127 -6.69 -15.05 -14.07
C GLU A 127 -6.80 -15.03 -12.55
N GLN A 128 -5.79 -15.54 -11.84
CA GLN A 128 -5.76 -15.49 -10.37
C GLN A 128 -5.56 -14.06 -9.87
N VAL A 129 -4.67 -13.28 -10.50
CA VAL A 129 -4.53 -11.84 -10.20
C VAL A 129 -5.87 -11.12 -10.41
N ALA A 130 -6.57 -11.38 -11.52
CA ALA A 130 -7.87 -10.78 -11.78
C ALA A 130 -8.91 -11.13 -10.70
N LYS A 131 -8.92 -12.37 -10.19
CA LYS A 131 -9.78 -12.75 -9.05
C LYS A 131 -9.45 -12.00 -7.77
N VAL A 132 -8.16 -11.78 -7.47
CA VAL A 132 -7.74 -10.94 -6.33
C VAL A 132 -8.31 -9.53 -6.48
N PHE A 133 -8.14 -8.88 -7.63
CA PHE A 133 -8.69 -7.54 -7.86
C PHE A 133 -10.22 -7.49 -7.81
N LEU A 134 -10.91 -8.52 -8.32
CA LEU A 134 -12.37 -8.63 -8.22
C LEU A 134 -12.82 -8.77 -6.75
N ALA A 135 -12.12 -9.57 -5.95
CA ALA A 135 -12.38 -9.71 -4.52
C ALA A 135 -12.16 -8.38 -3.78
N LEU A 136 -11.07 -7.67 -4.06
CA LEU A 136 -10.80 -6.33 -3.52
C LEU A 136 -11.88 -5.31 -3.93
N ARG A 137 -12.39 -5.37 -5.16
CA ARG A 137 -13.53 -4.55 -5.60
C ARG A 137 -14.80 -4.87 -4.81
N SER A 138 -15.08 -6.15 -4.57
CA SER A 138 -16.23 -6.57 -3.73
C SER A 138 -16.12 -6.04 -2.31
N GLU A 139 -14.92 -6.04 -1.73
CA GLU A 139 -14.63 -5.44 -0.42
C GLU A 139 -14.88 -3.93 -0.42
N MET A 140 -14.43 -3.21 -1.45
CA MET A 140 -14.72 -1.78 -1.60
C MET A 140 -16.23 -1.51 -1.64
N ILE A 141 -17.00 -2.30 -2.39
CA ILE A 141 -18.46 -2.18 -2.46
C ILE A 141 -19.11 -2.47 -1.09
N PHE A 142 -18.58 -3.42 -0.32
CA PHE A 142 -19.02 -3.68 1.04
C PHE A 142 -18.80 -2.46 1.94
N PHE A 143 -17.59 -1.87 1.93
CA PHE A 143 -17.27 -0.73 2.77
C PHE A 143 -18.02 0.56 2.40
N LEU A 144 -18.38 0.74 1.12
CA LEU A 144 -19.21 1.87 0.67
C LEU A 144 -20.59 1.91 1.35
N LYS A 145 -21.10 0.77 1.85
CA LYS A 145 -22.39 0.69 2.54
C LYS A 145 -22.29 1.01 4.04
N HIS A 146 -21.10 1.36 4.54
CA HIS A 146 -20.84 1.56 5.96
C HIS A 146 -20.61 3.04 6.26
N ASP A 147 -21.62 3.73 6.79
CA ASP A 147 -21.63 5.21 6.96
C ASP A 147 -20.46 5.79 7.77
N LYS A 148 -19.92 4.98 8.69
CA LYS A 148 -18.78 5.33 9.54
C LYS A 148 -17.45 5.32 8.81
N ILE A 149 -17.31 4.51 7.76
CA ILE A 149 -16.06 4.37 7.02
C ILE A 149 -15.89 5.58 6.10
N LYS A 150 -14.74 6.26 6.20
CA LYS A 150 -14.37 7.42 5.39
C LYS A 150 -13.23 7.14 4.42
N SER A 151 -12.41 6.13 4.70
CA SER A 151 -11.30 5.75 3.83
C SER A 151 -11.04 4.25 3.92
N VAL A 152 -10.54 3.69 2.82
CA VAL A 152 -10.11 2.30 2.73
C VAL A 152 -8.72 2.30 2.12
N LEU A 153 -7.76 1.71 2.84
CA LEU A 153 -6.40 1.52 2.41
C LEU A 153 -6.17 0.02 2.17
N ILE A 154 -5.90 -0.34 0.92
CA ILE A 154 -5.49 -1.68 0.53
C ILE A 154 -3.97 -1.63 0.33
N PHE A 155 -3.24 -2.51 0.99
CA PHE A 155 -1.78 -2.51 0.92
C PHE A 155 -1.20 -3.91 1.16
N GLU A 156 -0.06 -4.19 0.54
CA GLU A 156 0.74 -5.39 0.74
C GLU A 156 2.10 -4.98 1.31
N ASN A 157 2.55 -5.69 2.34
CA ASN A 157 3.95 -5.70 2.72
C ASN A 157 4.52 -7.04 2.25
N LYS A 158 5.60 -7.03 1.46
CA LYS A 158 6.22 -8.24 0.88
C LYS A 158 7.71 -8.30 1.19
N GLY A 159 8.13 -9.41 1.80
CA GLY A 159 9.53 -9.73 2.06
C GLY A 159 9.98 -9.47 3.51
N GLU A 160 10.94 -10.26 3.98
CA GLU A 160 11.41 -10.21 5.37
C GLU A 160 12.07 -8.86 5.72
N ILE A 161 12.73 -8.24 4.75
CA ILE A 161 13.44 -6.96 4.90
C ILE A 161 12.47 -5.82 5.24
N VAL A 162 11.19 -5.92 4.84
CA VAL A 162 10.16 -4.91 5.15
C VAL A 162 9.24 -5.31 6.31
N GLY A 163 9.65 -6.29 7.12
CA GLY A 163 8.97 -6.64 8.37
C GLY A 163 7.80 -7.62 8.22
N VAL A 164 7.71 -8.35 7.10
CA VAL A 164 6.72 -9.40 6.92
C VAL A 164 7.08 -10.61 7.78
N SER A 165 6.20 -10.94 8.74
CA SER A 165 6.36 -12.10 9.61
C SER A 165 5.70 -13.38 9.08
N ASN A 166 4.79 -13.28 8.10
CA ASN A 166 4.11 -14.41 7.49
C ASN A 166 4.36 -14.45 5.96
N PRO A 167 5.07 -15.46 5.43
CA PRO A 167 5.45 -15.52 4.02
C PRO A 167 4.30 -15.83 3.06
N HIS A 168 3.16 -16.30 3.56
CA HIS A 168 2.02 -16.65 2.71
C HIS A 168 1.48 -15.43 1.94
N PRO A 169 1.15 -15.54 0.64
CA PRO A 169 0.81 -14.41 -0.20
C PRO A 169 -0.50 -13.73 0.22
N HIS A 170 -0.42 -12.48 0.69
CA HIS A 170 -1.58 -11.74 1.15
C HIS A 170 -1.39 -10.21 1.08
N CYS A 171 -2.51 -9.49 0.99
CA CYS A 171 -2.59 -8.08 1.40
C CYS A 171 -3.47 -7.90 2.63
N GLN A 172 -3.52 -6.65 3.07
CA GLN A 172 -4.39 -6.18 4.13
C GLN A 172 -5.29 -5.07 3.60
N ILE A 173 -6.45 -4.93 4.24
CA ILE A 173 -7.37 -3.82 4.03
C ILE A 173 -7.64 -3.16 5.36
N TYR A 174 -7.32 -1.88 5.49
CA TYR A 174 -7.69 -1.07 6.64
C TYR A 174 -8.73 -0.04 6.21
N SER A 175 -9.94 -0.18 6.75
CA SER A 175 -10.99 0.81 6.61
C SER A 175 -11.13 1.62 7.90
N THR A 176 -11.21 2.94 7.79
CA THR A 176 -11.11 3.87 8.93
C THR A 176 -12.21 4.93 8.90
N ASP A 177 -12.58 5.44 10.07
CA ASP A 177 -13.50 6.57 10.26
C ASP A 177 -12.88 7.95 9.98
N PHE A 178 -11.60 7.98 9.59
CA PHE A 178 -10.88 9.16 9.11
C PHE A 178 -10.24 8.90 7.74
N VAL A 179 -9.79 9.97 7.09
CA VAL A 179 -9.01 9.91 5.84
C VAL A 179 -7.52 9.94 6.17
N PHE A 180 -6.75 8.99 5.64
CA PHE A 180 -5.30 8.96 5.83
C PHE A 180 -4.65 10.26 5.35
N ASN A 181 -3.72 10.82 6.12
CA ASN A 181 -3.12 12.13 5.83
C ASN A 181 -2.45 12.20 4.45
N VAL A 182 -1.85 11.10 3.99
CA VAL A 182 -1.28 11.02 2.64
C VAL A 182 -2.36 11.21 1.59
N VAL A 183 -3.45 10.45 1.67
CA VAL A 183 -4.60 10.55 0.77
C VAL A 183 -5.21 11.96 0.84
N GLN A 184 -5.37 12.51 2.04
CA GLN A 184 -5.92 13.87 2.21
C GLN A 184 -5.07 14.93 1.50
N LYS A 185 -3.74 14.84 1.57
CA LYS A 185 -2.83 15.76 0.87
C LYS A 185 -2.97 15.65 -0.64
N GLU A 186 -3.05 14.44 -1.16
CA GLU A 186 -3.20 14.17 -2.60
C GLU A 186 -4.55 14.69 -3.12
N LEU A 187 -5.64 14.46 -2.37
CA LEU A 187 -6.96 15.01 -2.69
C LEU A 187 -6.96 16.54 -2.70
N THR A 188 -6.34 17.18 -1.71
CA THR A 188 -6.21 18.64 -1.66
C THR A 188 -5.39 19.16 -2.85
N ALA A 189 -4.25 18.54 -3.15
CA ALA A 189 -3.41 18.92 -4.29
C ALA A 189 -4.15 18.78 -5.62
N ALA A 190 -4.87 17.67 -5.83
CA ALA A 190 -5.67 17.44 -7.02
C ALA A 190 -6.82 18.46 -7.15
N ALA A 191 -7.51 18.78 -6.05
CA ALA A 191 -8.58 19.77 -6.05
C ALA A 191 -8.09 21.19 -6.38
N GLU A 192 -6.95 21.59 -5.82
CA GLU A 192 -6.32 22.87 -6.13
C GLU A 192 -5.82 22.94 -7.58
N TYR A 193 -5.16 21.88 -8.05
CA TYR A 193 -4.69 21.79 -9.43
C TYR A 193 -5.85 21.93 -10.42
N LYS A 194 -6.94 21.19 -10.20
CA LYS A 194 -8.16 21.29 -11.01
C LYS A 194 -8.77 22.69 -10.98
N LYS A 195 -8.71 23.39 -9.84
CA LYS A 195 -9.21 24.77 -9.73
C LYS A 195 -8.40 25.72 -10.61
N GLU A 196 -7.07 25.58 -10.62
CA GLU A 196 -6.12 26.42 -11.35
C GLU A 196 -6.11 26.10 -12.86
N LYS A 197 -5.92 24.83 -13.23
CA LYS A 197 -5.68 24.38 -14.61
C LYS A 197 -6.92 23.94 -15.36
N LYS A 198 -8.04 23.70 -14.65
CA LYS A 198 -9.26 23.08 -15.18
C LYS A 198 -9.08 21.63 -15.66
N GLU A 199 -7.94 21.03 -15.40
CA GLU A 199 -7.56 19.68 -15.80
C GLU A 199 -7.34 18.77 -14.58
N ASN A 200 -7.22 17.46 -14.82
CA ASN A 200 -6.94 16.47 -13.78
C ASN A 200 -5.42 16.27 -13.68
N VAL A 201 -4.84 16.55 -12.51
CA VAL A 201 -3.40 16.38 -12.27
C VAL A 201 -2.87 14.99 -12.65
N PHE A 202 -3.68 13.94 -12.48
CA PHE A 202 -3.26 12.58 -12.83
C PHE A 202 -3.19 12.38 -14.35
N SER A 203 -4.13 12.97 -15.11
CA SER A 203 -4.12 12.92 -16.57
C SER A 203 -2.90 13.64 -17.13
N ASP A 204 -2.60 14.84 -16.63
CA ASP A 204 -1.42 15.61 -17.08
C ASP A 204 -0.10 14.91 -16.73
N ILE A 205 -0.04 14.20 -15.60
CA ILE A 205 1.12 13.37 -15.25
C ILE A 205 1.28 12.24 -16.28
N ILE A 206 0.20 11.51 -16.59
CA ILE A 206 0.24 10.41 -17.56
C ILE A 206 0.65 10.94 -18.94
N GLU A 207 0.05 12.03 -19.41
CA GLU A 207 0.36 12.63 -20.72
C GLU A 207 1.82 13.12 -20.79
N ALA A 208 2.36 13.69 -19.70
CA ALA A 208 3.75 14.09 -19.64
C ALA A 208 4.69 12.88 -19.71
N GLU A 209 4.38 11.79 -19.01
CA GLU A 209 5.18 10.56 -19.04
C GLU A 209 5.10 9.86 -20.40
N GLN A 210 3.93 9.85 -21.05
CA GLN A 210 3.72 9.36 -22.43
C GLN A 210 4.48 10.19 -23.46
N LYS A 211 4.59 11.51 -23.27
CA LYS A 211 5.35 12.37 -24.17
C LYS A 211 6.86 12.20 -24.01
N ASP A 212 7.31 11.96 -22.78
CA ASP A 212 8.74 11.80 -22.46
C ASP A 212 9.24 10.39 -22.77
N GLU A 213 8.41 9.35 -22.59
CA GLU A 213 8.65 7.91 -22.79
C GLU A 213 9.79 7.27 -21.96
N ILE A 214 10.75 8.05 -21.48
CA ILE A 214 11.99 7.58 -20.86
C ILE A 214 11.82 6.88 -19.50
N ARG A 215 10.64 6.98 -18.88
CA ARG A 215 10.33 6.42 -17.55
C ARG A 215 9.21 5.38 -17.57
N ILE A 216 8.64 5.11 -18.74
CA ILE A 216 7.61 4.08 -18.91
C ILE A 216 8.26 2.70 -18.77
N ILE A 217 7.66 1.87 -17.92
CA ILE A 217 8.04 0.46 -17.72
C ILE A 217 7.18 -0.43 -18.61
N ALA A 218 5.87 -0.21 -18.62
CA ALA A 218 4.91 -0.96 -19.42
C ALA A 218 3.65 -0.13 -19.65
N GLU A 219 2.99 -0.33 -20.80
CA GLU A 219 1.75 0.33 -21.14
C GLU A 219 0.89 -0.59 -22.01
N ASN A 220 -0.42 -0.56 -21.78
CA ASN A 220 -1.43 -1.19 -22.64
C ASN A 220 -2.67 -0.29 -22.75
N GLU A 221 -3.71 -0.75 -23.45
CA GLU A 221 -4.93 0.04 -23.69
C GLU A 221 -5.66 0.53 -22.42
N ASN A 222 -5.43 -0.11 -21.27
CA ASN A 222 -6.19 0.14 -20.04
C ASN A 222 -5.34 0.61 -18.87
N ALA A 223 -4.01 0.54 -18.96
CA ALA A 223 -3.13 0.86 -17.85
C ALA A 223 -1.73 1.28 -18.30
N ILE A 224 -1.10 2.12 -17.50
CA ILE A 224 0.29 2.54 -17.66
C ILE A 224 1.06 2.37 -16.36
N ALA A 225 2.27 1.83 -16.45
CA ALA A 225 3.21 1.68 -15.35
C ALA A 225 4.50 2.45 -15.66
N PHE A 226 4.90 3.35 -14.77
CA PHE A 226 6.10 4.17 -14.95
C PHE A 226 6.77 4.52 -13.63
N ILE A 227 8.06 4.85 -13.69
CA ILE A 227 8.78 5.45 -12.56
C ILE A 227 8.45 6.94 -12.55
N PRO A 228 7.70 7.47 -11.57
CA PRO A 228 7.30 8.88 -11.62
C PRO A 228 8.54 9.78 -11.64
N PHE A 229 8.48 10.89 -12.39
CA PHE A 229 9.54 11.91 -12.36
C PHE A 229 9.94 12.30 -10.93
N PHE A 230 8.98 12.27 -10.00
CA PHE A 230 9.08 12.60 -8.58
C PHE A 230 9.18 11.37 -7.63
N ALA A 231 9.63 10.22 -8.13
CA ALA A 231 9.91 9.01 -7.35
C ALA A 231 10.78 9.27 -6.10
N ARG A 232 10.27 8.90 -4.93
CA ARG A 232 10.95 8.96 -3.64
C ARG A 232 11.81 7.74 -3.35
N PHE A 233 11.54 6.60 -3.98
CA PHE A 233 12.34 5.38 -3.86
C PHE A 233 12.99 4.99 -5.19
N ALA A 234 14.11 4.26 -5.14
CA ALA A 234 14.96 3.97 -6.29
C ALA A 234 14.25 3.22 -7.45
N TYR A 235 13.20 2.46 -7.13
CA TYR A 235 12.40 1.70 -8.10
C TYR A 235 10.90 1.89 -7.83
N GLU A 236 10.52 3.05 -7.29
CA GLU A 236 9.11 3.39 -7.12
C GLU A 236 8.41 3.37 -8.46
N THR A 237 7.26 2.70 -8.53
CA THR A 237 6.48 2.55 -9.75
C THR A 237 5.04 2.94 -9.45
N TYR A 238 4.49 3.80 -10.29
CA TYR A 238 3.07 4.15 -10.25
C TYR A 238 2.38 3.36 -11.35
N ILE A 239 1.18 2.85 -11.03
CA ILE A 239 0.30 2.19 -11.98
C ILE A 239 -1.02 2.94 -11.95
N PHE A 240 -1.44 3.44 -13.11
CA PHE A 240 -2.72 4.11 -13.32
C PHE A 240 -3.61 3.31 -14.26
#